data_AF-A0A2Z3H0R5-F1
#
_entry.id   AF-A0A2Z3H0R5-F1
#
_cell.length_a   1.000
_cell.length_b   1.000
_cell.length_c   1.000
_cell.angle_alpha   90.00
_cell.angle_beta   90.00
_cell.angle_gamma   90.00
#
_symmetry.space_group_name_H-M   'P 1'
#
loop_
_entity.id
_entity.type
_entity.pdbx_description
1 polymer ?
#
loop_
_entity_poly.entity_id
_entity_poly.type
_entity_poly.pdbx_seq_one_letter_code
_entity_poly.pdbx_strand_id
1 'polypeptide(L)'
;MYNARYQRCAAVEAEAKRLGIVLLSLPSYSPNLNVIEQLWRFTKKKAMRGKHYADFATFRAAIDECLDRIPTDHREALASLMTRKFQTFDSDSFLTA
;
A
#
# COMPACT_ATOMS: atom_id res chain seq x y z
N MET A 1 6.53 5.70 2.39
CA MET A 1 5.12 6.11 2.26
C MET A 1 5.01 7.17 1.15
N TYR A 2 3.82 7.44 0.62
CA TYR A 2 3.66 8.51 -0.39
C TYR A 2 4.19 9.84 0.14
N ASN A 3 4.59 10.73 -0.77
CA ASN A 3 5.08 12.06 -0.41
C ASN A 3 3.92 13.04 -0.16
N ALA A 4 2.89 12.61 0.59
CA ALA A 4 1.76 13.46 0.92
C ALA A 4 2.18 14.50 1.96
N ARG A 5 1.75 15.75 1.81
CA ARG A 5 2.19 16.86 2.69
C ARG A 5 1.94 16.60 4.18
N TYR A 6 0.82 15.97 4.51
CA TYR A 6 0.48 15.63 5.90
C TYR A 6 1.33 14.51 6.48
N GLN A 7 2.00 13.69 5.66
CA GLN A 7 2.89 12.62 6.10
C GLN A 7 4.33 13.10 6.39
N ARG A 8 4.64 14.36 6.02
CA ARG A 8 5.92 15.02 6.28
C ARG A 8 5.76 16.33 7.06
N CYS A 9 4.66 16.48 7.78
CA CYS A 9 4.51 17.65 8.63
C CYS A 9 5.42 17.52 9.86
N ALA A 10 5.80 18.65 10.45
CA ALA A 10 6.72 18.69 11.59
C ALA A 10 6.26 17.80 12.76
N ALA A 11 4.94 17.68 12.99
CA ALA A 11 4.39 16.82 14.03
C ALA A 11 4.69 15.33 13.78
N VAL A 12 4.56 14.86 12.54
CA VAL A 12 4.83 13.47 12.16
C VAL A 12 6.33 13.18 12.23
N GLU A 13 7.18 14.09 11.77
CA GLU A 13 8.64 13.94 11.83
C GLU A 13 9.15 13.92 13.27
N ALA A 14 8.63 14.81 14.13
CA ALA A 14 8.97 14.86 15.55
C ALA A 14 8.58 13.56 16.26
N GLU A 15 7.38 13.05 15.99
CA GLU A 15 6.89 11.81 16.60
C GLU A 15 7.64 10.58 16.09
N ALA A 16 7.94 10.50 14.80
CA ALA A 16 8.76 9.45 14.23
C ALA A 16 10.16 9.43 14.87
N LYS A 17 10.77 10.60 15.06
CA LYS A 17 12.05 10.73 15.78
C LYS A 17 11.94 10.26 17.23
N ARG A 18 10.86 10.64 17.93
CA ARG A 18 10.60 10.23 19.32
C ARG A 18 10.46 8.71 19.45
N LEU A 19 9.83 8.06 18.46
CA LEU A 19 9.60 6.61 18.43
C LEU A 19 10.77 5.81 17.81
N GLY A 20 11.81 6.47 17.29
CA GLY A 20 12.91 5.81 16.58
C GLY A 20 12.51 5.22 15.22
N ILE A 21 11.46 5.75 14.59
CA ILE A 21 10.95 5.31 13.29
C ILE A 21 11.61 6.13 12.17
N VAL A 22 12.16 5.45 11.17
CA VAL A 22 12.72 6.08 9.97
C VAL A 22 11.62 6.28 8.93
N LEU A 23 11.38 7.55 8.55
CA LEU A 23 10.41 7.90 7.50
C LEU A 23 11.07 7.78 6.11
N LEU A 24 10.73 6.72 5.37
CA LEU A 24 11.16 6.54 3.99
C LEU A 24 10.16 7.16 3.01
N SER A 25 10.62 8.13 2.22
CA SER A 25 9.82 8.74 1.14
C SER A 25 9.97 7.91 -0.13
N LEU A 26 8.84 7.61 -0.78
CA LEU A 26 8.86 6.95 -2.09
C LEU A 26 9.06 7.98 -3.20
N PRO A 27 9.73 7.61 -4.31
CA PRO A 27 9.79 8.47 -5.49
C PRO A 27 8.39 8.78 -6.02
N SER A 28 8.24 9.93 -6.66
CA SER A 28 6.98 10.36 -7.27
C SER A 28 6.45 9.29 -8.24
N TYR A 29 5.12 9.17 -8.32
CA TYR A 29 4.44 8.24 -9.24
C TYR A 29 4.91 6.78 -9.18
N SER A 30 5.27 6.29 -7.99
CA SER A 30 5.73 4.90 -7.78
C SER A 30 4.69 4.02 -7.07
N PRO A 31 3.49 3.80 -7.64
CA PRO A 31 2.42 3.04 -6.97
C PRO A 31 2.80 1.57 -6.71
N ASN A 32 3.64 0.99 -7.56
CA ASN A 32 4.09 -0.40 -7.40
C ASN A 32 5.09 -0.56 -6.24
N LEU A 33 5.75 0.53 -5.80
CA LEU A 33 6.56 0.55 -4.57
C LEU A 33 5.70 0.72 -3.31
N ASN A 34 4.46 1.17 -3.45
CA ASN A 34 3.58 1.36 -2.31
C ASN A 34 2.72 0.12 -2.05
N VAL A 35 3.21 -0.69 -1.11
CA VAL A 35 2.58 -1.95 -0.69
C VAL A 35 1.14 -1.75 -0.19
N ILE A 36 0.81 -0.62 0.45
CA ILE A 36 -0.54 -0.36 0.95
C ILE A 36 -1.55 -0.12 -0.20
N GLU A 37 -1.10 0.43 -1.33
CA GLU A 37 -1.95 0.62 -2.51
C GLU A 37 -2.28 -0.70 -3.19
N GLN A 38 -1.34 -1.64 -3.18
CA GLN A 38 -1.58 -2.99 -3.70
C GLN A 38 -2.61 -3.72 -2.86
N LEU A 39 -2.48 -3.63 -1.53
CA LEU A 39 -3.50 -4.12 -0.60
C LEU A 39 -4.85 -3.45 -0.85
N TRP A 40 -4.87 -2.11 -0.99
CA TRP A 40 -6.11 -1.38 -1.22
C TRP A 40 -6.78 -1.74 -2.55
N ARG A 41 -6.00 -1.91 -3.62
CA ARG A 41 -6.51 -2.42 -4.92
C ARG A 41 -7.14 -3.80 -4.76
N PHE A 42 -6.50 -4.70 -4.01
CA PHE A 42 -7.03 -6.02 -3.71
C PHE A 42 -8.35 -5.94 -2.93
N THR A 43 -8.39 -5.18 -1.83
CA THR A 43 -9.57 -4.99 -0.99
C THR A 43 -10.73 -4.41 -1.81
N LYS A 44 -10.50 -3.37 -2.63
CA LYS A 44 -11.54 -2.83 -3.53
C LYS A 44 -12.09 -3.90 -4.47
N LYS A 45 -11.23 -4.74 -5.04
CA LYS A 45 -11.64 -5.82 -5.95
C LYS A 45 -12.50 -6.88 -5.25
N LYS A 46 -12.21 -7.21 -3.99
CA LYS A 46 -12.90 -8.27 -3.23
C LYS A 46 -14.13 -7.76 -2.49
N ALA A 47 -13.98 -6.66 -1.77
CA ALA A 47 -15.03 -6.08 -0.95
C ALA A 47 -16.00 -5.23 -1.76
N MET A 48 -15.57 -4.45 -2.77
CA MET A 48 -16.41 -3.36 -3.32
C MET A 48 -16.86 -3.56 -4.76
N ARG A 49 -16.15 -4.38 -5.55
CA ARG A 49 -16.40 -4.49 -6.98
C ARG A 49 -17.83 -5.03 -7.26
N GLY A 50 -18.65 -4.18 -7.88
CA GLY A 50 -20.02 -4.54 -8.28
C GLY A 50 -21.01 -4.64 -7.12
N LYS A 51 -20.67 -4.13 -5.93
CA LYS A 51 -21.53 -4.16 -4.75
C LYS A 51 -21.96 -2.74 -4.36
N HIS A 52 -23.24 -2.58 -4.04
CA HIS A 52 -23.78 -1.37 -3.44
C HIS A 52 -24.02 -1.62 -1.95
N TYR A 53 -23.62 -0.66 -1.12
CA TYR A 53 -23.84 -0.67 0.33
C TYR A 53 -24.80 0.45 0.68
N ALA A 54 -25.85 0.11 1.43
CA ALA A 54 -26.93 1.06 1.74
C ALA A 54 -26.48 2.18 2.69
N ASP A 55 -25.47 1.90 3.52
CA ASP A 55 -24.96 2.83 4.51
C ASP A 55 -23.45 2.66 4.73
N PHE A 56 -22.86 3.62 5.45
CA PHE A 56 -21.45 3.60 5.76
C PHE A 56 -21.04 2.44 6.67
N ALA A 57 -21.91 2.00 7.58
CA ALA A 57 -21.60 0.95 8.54
C ALA A 57 -21.42 -0.40 7.84
N THR A 58 -22.34 -0.73 6.94
CA THR A 58 -22.29 -1.93 6.09
C THR A 58 -21.12 -1.90 5.11
N PHE A 59 -20.81 -0.73 4.55
CA PHE A 59 -19.60 -0.55 3.73
C PHE A 59 -18.32 -0.83 4.53
N ARG A 60 -18.19 -0.24 5.73
CA ARG A 60 -17.03 -0.45 6.59
C ARG A 60 -16.91 -1.90 7.03
N ALA A 61 -18.01 -2.52 7.47
CA ALA A 61 -18.02 -3.91 7.89
C ALA A 61 -17.54 -4.86 6.78
N ALA A 62 -17.91 -4.60 5.52
CA ALA A 62 -17.44 -5.42 4.40
C ALA A 62 -15.94 -5.24 4.10
N ILE A 63 -15.38 -4.06 4.37
CA ILE A 63 -13.93 -3.84 4.31
C ILE A 63 -13.26 -4.64 5.43
N ASP A 64 -13.74 -4.49 6.67
CA ASP A 64 -13.17 -5.14 7.85
C ASP A 64 -13.20 -6.67 7.67
N GLU A 65 -14.33 -7.25 7.26
CA GLU A 65 -14.44 -8.67 6.94
C GLU A 65 -13.44 -9.13 5.87
N CYS A 66 -13.24 -8.32 4.83
CA CYS A 66 -12.26 -8.62 3.78
C CYS A 66 -10.82 -8.60 4.31
N LEU A 67 -10.51 -7.70 5.24
CA LEU A 67 -9.19 -7.60 5.87
C LEU A 67 -8.95 -8.74 6.87
N ASP A 68 -9.98 -9.13 7.63
CA ASP A 68 -9.92 -10.23 8.60
C ASP A 68 -9.67 -11.59 7.95
N ARG A 69 -10.05 -11.74 6.67
CA ARG A 69 -9.78 -12.93 5.85
C ARG A 69 -8.40 -12.93 5.18
N ILE A 70 -7.58 -11.90 5.39
CA ILE A 70 -6.19 -11.87 4.88
C ILE A 70 -5.35 -13.06 5.33
N PRO A 71 -5.34 -13.46 6.62
CA PRO A 71 -4.53 -14.57 7.09
C PRO A 71 -4.99 -15.93 6.54
N THR A 72 -6.25 -16.04 6.09
CA THR A 72 -6.87 -17.27 5.60
C THR A 72 -7.08 -17.19 4.08
N ASP A 73 -8.28 -16.86 3.63
CA ASP A 73 -8.79 -16.97 2.27
C ASP A 73 -8.02 -16.13 1.24
N HIS A 74 -7.32 -15.10 1.71
CA HIS A 74 -6.66 -14.12 0.85
C HIS A 74 -5.13 -14.18 0.92
N ARG A 75 -4.56 -15.02 1.79
CA ARG A 75 -3.12 -15.05 2.08
C ARG A 75 -2.28 -15.30 0.84
N GLU A 76 -2.57 -16.35 0.08
CA GLU A 76 -1.78 -16.72 -1.10
C GLU A 76 -1.93 -15.71 -2.24
N ALA A 77 -3.15 -15.28 -2.51
CA ALA A 77 -3.44 -14.29 -3.55
C ALA A 77 -2.74 -12.95 -3.26
N LEU A 78 -2.74 -12.53 -1.99
CA LEU A 78 -2.11 -11.30 -1.56
C LEU A 78 -0.58 -11.42 -1.54
N ALA A 79 -0.03 -12.57 -1.11
CA ALA A 79 1.40 -12.85 -1.13
C ALA A 79 1.97 -12.80 -2.55
N SER A 80 1.25 -13.33 -3.54
CA SER A 80 1.64 -13.23 -4.96
C SER A 80 1.62 -11.78 -5.47
N LEU A 81 0.61 -11.01 -5.07
CA LEU A 81 0.46 -9.61 -5.48
C LEU A 81 1.58 -8.72 -4.89
N MET A 82 1.91 -8.89 -3.61
CA MET A 82 2.88 -8.05 -2.89
C MET A 82 4.35 -8.48 -3.12
N THR A 83 4.65 -9.17 -4.21
CA THR A 83 6.03 -9.61 -4.51
C THR A 83 6.94 -8.44 -4.90
N ARG A 84 8.16 -8.42 -4.34
CA ARG A 84 9.18 -7.38 -4.61
C ARG A 84 10.10 -7.77 -5.77
N LYS A 85 9.52 -8.17 -6.90
CA LYS A 85 10.28 -8.53 -8.12
C LYS A 85 10.62 -7.29 -8.94
N PHE A 86 11.45 -6.41 -8.38
CA PHE A 86 11.92 -5.22 -9.08
C PHE A 86 13.09 -5.57 -9.99
N GLN A 87 13.05 -5.09 -11.24
CA GLN A 87 14.22 -5.13 -12.10
C GLN A 87 15.22 -4.09 -11.61
N THR A 88 16.46 -4.53 -11.40
CA THR A 88 17.60 -3.65 -11.09
C THR A 88 18.44 -3.47 -12.33
N PHE A 89 19.03 -2.29 -12.47
CA PHE A 89 19.96 -1.96 -13.55
C PHE A 89 21.25 -1.48 -12.91
N ASP A 90 22.39 -1.91 -13.46
CA ASP A 90 23.68 -1.34 -13.09
C ASP A 90 23.86 0.00 -13.80
N SER A 91 24.69 0.88 -13.23
CA SER A 91 24.96 2.23 -13.79
C SER A 91 25.42 2.18 -15.25
N ASP A 92 26.14 1.13 -15.63
CA ASP A 92 26.69 0.95 -16.97
C ASP A 92 25.62 0.50 -17.98
N SER A 93 24.44 0.06 -17.52
CA SER A 93 23.33 -0.40 -18.38
C SER A 93 22.65 0.72 -19.17
N PHE A 94 22.94 1.98 -18.84
CA PHE A 94 22.31 3.16 -19.46
C PHE A 94 23.20 3.87 -20.49
N LEU A 95 24.45 3.43 -20.69
CA LEU A 95 25.45 4.13 -21.52
C LEU A 95 25.63 3.58 -22.94
N THR A 96 24.86 2.57 -23.35
CA THR A 96 24.82 2.11 -24.75
C THR A 96 23.51 2.55 -25.41
N ALA A 97 23.52 3.77 -25.96
CA ALA A 97 22.54 4.26 -26.92
C ALA A 97 23.27 4.98 -28.05
#